data_AF-C6PZH5-F1
#
_entry.id   AF-C6PZH5-F1
#
_cell.length_a   1.000
_cell.length_b   1.000
_cell.length_c   1.000
_cell.angle_alpha   90.00
_cell.angle_beta   90.00
_cell.angle_gamma   90.00
#
_symmetry.space_group_name_H-M   'P 1'
#
loop_
_entity.id
_entity.type
_entity.pdbx_description
1 polymer ?
#
loop_
_entity_poly.entity_id
_entity_poly.type
_entity_poly.pdbx_seq_one_letter_code
_entity_poly.pdbx_strand_id
1 'polypeptide(L)'
;MTCRKIMEDYYNDINNLSDFLAKLVNSYRLIVGGAGELNGIALAHKKDVKKAIKTSNDLLKVINEVICMLEKTSCGYIDYCQLRAQIVESRMQAQYIQTEIDNELKLQNSQGDTPNSEKDTIINERDLSHDEKDDSNNEKEDSNKEKDIQDSKKDIDNNEEDSSNNENNDNGKEV
;
A
#
# COMPACT_ATOMS: atom_id res chain seq x y z
N MET A 1 16.91 -13.08 15.73
CA MET A 1 15.46 -12.93 15.48
C MET A 1 15.13 -11.46 15.38
N THR A 2 14.28 -11.06 14.45
CA THR A 2 13.83 -9.65 14.30
C THR A 2 12.63 -9.40 15.21
N CYS A 3 12.51 -8.21 15.82
CA CYS A 3 11.39 -7.88 16.72
C CYS A 3 10.00 -8.10 16.08
N ARG A 4 9.89 -7.90 14.76
CA ARG A 4 8.67 -8.19 13.99
C ARG A 4 8.25 -9.66 14.08
N LYS A 5 9.22 -10.58 13.96
CA LYS A 5 8.95 -12.02 13.99
C LYS A 5 8.48 -12.49 15.36
N ILE A 6 9.10 -11.97 16.42
CA ILE A 6 8.67 -12.22 17.81
C ILE A 6 7.20 -11.80 17.99
N MET A 7 6.79 -10.70 17.36
CA MET A 7 5.43 -10.22 17.46
C MET A 7 4.42 -11.04 16.66
N GLU A 8 4.81 -11.50 15.47
CA GLU A 8 4.02 -12.45 14.67
C GLU A 8 3.83 -13.77 15.43
N ASP A 9 4.88 -14.26 16.08
CA ASP A 9 4.81 -15.44 16.94
C ASP A 9 3.85 -15.21 18.12
N TYR A 10 3.91 -14.04 18.76
CA TYR A 10 2.97 -13.64 19.83
C TYR A 10 1.51 -13.60 19.37
N TYR A 11 1.25 -13.07 18.18
CA TYR A 11 -0.08 -13.07 17.59
C TYR A 11 -0.59 -14.50 17.35
N ASN A 12 0.27 -15.36 16.83
CA ASN A 12 -0.05 -16.77 16.61
C ASN A 12 -0.34 -17.49 17.93
N ASP A 13 0.44 -17.23 18.98
CA ASP A 13 0.22 -17.82 20.31
C ASP A 13 -1.13 -17.40 20.91
N ILE A 14 -1.52 -16.14 20.78
CA ILE A 14 -2.85 -15.65 21.21
C ILE A 14 -3.96 -16.37 20.45
N ASN A 15 -3.84 -16.52 19.13
CA ASN A 15 -4.84 -17.23 18.33
C ASN A 15 -4.92 -18.71 18.71
N ASN A 16 -3.77 -19.36 18.87
CA ASN A 16 -3.69 -20.76 19.28
C ASN A 16 -4.33 -20.98 20.66
N LEU A 17 -4.07 -20.09 21.62
CA LEU A 17 -4.70 -20.13 22.95
C LEU A 17 -6.20 -19.90 22.88
N SER A 18 -6.66 -18.97 22.03
CA SER A 18 -8.09 -18.73 21.79
C SER A 18 -8.79 -19.97 21.21
N ASP A 19 -8.19 -20.60 20.20
CA ASP A 19 -8.70 -21.84 19.61
C ASP A 19 -8.71 -22.99 20.61
N PHE A 20 -7.67 -23.09 21.44
CA PHE A 20 -7.59 -24.09 22.48
C PHE A 20 -8.67 -23.87 23.55
N LEU A 21 -8.90 -22.63 23.97
CA LEU A 21 -9.98 -22.27 24.89
C LEU A 21 -11.34 -22.69 24.33
N ALA A 22 -11.62 -22.41 23.05
CA ALA A 22 -12.86 -22.82 22.40
C ALA A 22 -13.06 -24.35 22.45
N LYS A 23 -11.99 -25.13 22.18
CA LYS A 23 -12.01 -26.60 22.28
C LYS A 23 -12.31 -27.07 23.71
N LEU A 24 -11.64 -26.49 24.71
CA LEU A 24 -11.86 -26.85 26.11
C LEU A 24 -13.27 -26.52 26.59
N VAL A 25 -13.81 -25.34 26.24
CA VAL A 25 -15.18 -24.94 26.56
C VAL A 25 -16.19 -25.90 25.95
N ASN A 26 -15.97 -26.34 24.70
CA ASN A 26 -16.81 -27.36 24.07
C ASN A 26 -16.75 -28.70 24.80
N SER A 27 -15.57 -29.16 25.21
CA SER A 27 -15.42 -30.37 26.03
C SER A 27 -16.11 -30.25 27.39
N TYR A 28 -16.01 -29.11 28.05
CA TYR A 28 -16.71 -28.83 29.31
C TYR A 28 -18.22 -28.91 29.13
N ARG A 29 -18.76 -28.24 28.11
CA ARG A 29 -20.19 -28.28 27.80
C ARG A 29 -20.68 -29.69 27.52
N LEU A 30 -19.89 -30.49 26.79
CA LEU A 30 -20.25 -31.88 26.47
C LEU A 30 -20.30 -32.77 27.73
N ILE A 31 -19.34 -32.60 28.65
CA ILE A 31 -19.33 -33.36 29.90
C ILE A 31 -20.50 -32.98 30.80
N VAL A 32 -20.79 -31.68 30.94
CA VAL A 32 -21.95 -31.21 31.73
C VAL A 32 -23.26 -31.69 31.13
N GLY A 33 -23.42 -31.56 29.81
CA GLY A 33 -24.60 -32.03 29.09
C GLY A 33 -24.80 -33.54 29.24
N GLY A 34 -23.74 -34.31 28.98
CA GLY A 34 -23.75 -35.77 29.14
C GLY A 34 -24.00 -36.21 30.58
N ALA A 35 -23.53 -35.47 31.58
CA ALA A 35 -23.85 -35.75 32.99
C ALA A 35 -25.33 -35.50 33.30
N GLY A 36 -25.93 -34.46 32.72
CA GLY A 36 -27.36 -34.17 32.82
C GLY A 36 -28.22 -35.27 32.18
N GLU A 37 -27.85 -35.71 30.98
CA GLU A 37 -28.49 -36.83 30.28
C GLU A 37 -28.35 -38.13 31.07
N LEU A 38 -27.14 -38.44 31.56
CA LEU A 38 -26.87 -39.62 32.39
C LEU A 38 -27.75 -39.63 33.64
N ASN A 39 -27.94 -38.49 34.29
CA ASN A 39 -28.79 -38.36 35.48
C ASN A 39 -30.29 -38.61 35.18
N GLY A 40 -30.73 -38.45 33.92
CA GLY A 40 -32.08 -38.76 33.49
C GLY A 40 -32.33 -40.25 33.20
N ILE A 41 -31.28 -41.06 33.05
CA ILE A 41 -31.40 -42.49 32.78
C ILE A 41 -31.72 -43.23 34.09
N ALA A 42 -32.86 -43.92 34.14
CA ALA A 42 -33.33 -44.60 35.35
C ALA A 42 -32.35 -45.64 35.93
N LEU A 43 -31.53 -46.27 35.07
CA LEU A 43 -30.52 -47.26 35.47
C LEU A 43 -29.15 -46.65 35.77
N ALA A 44 -28.96 -45.34 35.59
CA ALA A 44 -27.66 -44.72 35.82
C ALA A 44 -27.30 -44.67 37.30
N HIS A 45 -26.05 -44.99 37.62
CA HIS A 45 -25.57 -44.87 38.98
C HIS A 45 -25.20 -43.43 39.32
N LYS A 46 -25.62 -42.97 40.50
CA LYS A 46 -25.24 -41.66 41.07
C LYS A 46 -23.72 -41.43 41.10
N LYS A 47 -22.94 -42.51 41.24
CA LYS A 47 -21.47 -42.46 41.22
C LYS A 47 -20.95 -41.95 39.88
N ASP A 48 -21.55 -42.36 38.78
CA ASP A 48 -21.10 -42.01 37.43
C ASP A 48 -21.46 -40.56 37.09
N VAL A 49 -22.66 -40.10 37.48
CA VAL A 49 -23.05 -38.69 37.41
C VAL A 49 -22.07 -37.82 38.20
N LYS A 50 -21.76 -38.20 39.44
CA LYS A 50 -20.82 -37.47 40.30
C LYS A 50 -19.40 -37.46 39.72
N LYS A 51 -18.97 -38.56 39.09
CA LYS A 51 -17.68 -38.64 38.41
C LYS A 51 -17.62 -37.66 37.23
N ALA A 52 -18.65 -37.62 36.39
CA ALA A 52 -18.74 -36.68 35.27
C ALA A 52 -18.70 -35.21 35.75
N ILE A 53 -19.47 -34.86 36.78
CA ILE A 53 -19.44 -33.52 37.40
C ILE A 53 -18.04 -33.18 37.92
N LYS A 54 -17.37 -34.12 38.62
CA LYS A 54 -16.00 -33.90 39.11
C LYS A 54 -15.03 -33.64 37.96
N THR A 55 -15.08 -34.46 36.90
CA THR A 55 -14.26 -34.26 35.69
C THR A 55 -14.50 -32.89 35.08
N SER A 56 -15.76 -32.44 35.01
CA SER A 56 -16.10 -31.11 34.51
C SER A 56 -15.48 -29.99 35.34
N ASN A 57 -15.49 -30.12 36.68
CA ASN A 57 -14.88 -29.15 37.58
C ASN A 57 -13.36 -29.10 37.44
N ASP A 58 -12.72 -30.25 37.23
CA ASP A 58 -11.27 -30.31 36.99
C ASP A 58 -10.92 -29.67 35.63
N LEU A 59 -11.72 -29.90 34.59
CA LEU A 59 -11.56 -29.23 33.30
C LEU A 59 -11.78 -27.72 33.40
N LEU A 60 -12.72 -27.25 34.22
CA LEU A 60 -12.96 -25.83 34.45
C LEU A 60 -11.74 -25.12 35.04
N LYS A 61 -10.95 -25.79 35.89
CA LYS A 61 -9.70 -25.22 36.41
C LYS A 61 -8.70 -24.96 35.28
N VAL A 62 -8.55 -25.90 34.35
CA VAL A 62 -7.69 -25.75 33.17
C VAL A 62 -8.18 -24.62 32.27
N ILE A 63 -9.50 -24.52 32.06
CA ILE A 63 -10.10 -23.41 31.30
C ILE A 63 -9.74 -22.06 31.94
N ASN A 64 -9.87 -21.93 33.26
CA ASN A 64 -9.53 -20.69 33.96
C ASN A 64 -8.03 -20.34 33.86
N GLU A 65 -7.15 -21.34 33.89
CA GLU A 65 -5.72 -21.13 33.66
C GLU A 65 -5.44 -20.61 32.24
N VAL A 66 -6.09 -21.18 31.22
CA VAL A 66 -5.95 -20.71 29.83
C VAL A 66 -6.49 -19.30 29.65
N ILE A 67 -7.62 -18.96 30.28
CA ILE A 67 -8.15 -17.58 30.28
C ILE A 67 -7.13 -16.62 30.88
N CYS A 68 -6.57 -16.95 32.05
CA CYS A 68 -5.56 -16.12 32.71
C CYS A 68 -4.30 -15.95 31.85
N MET A 69 -3.86 -16.99 31.16
CA MET A 69 -2.73 -16.92 30.22
C MET A 69 -3.06 -16.02 29.03
N LEU A 70 -4.24 -16.18 28.43
CA LEU A 70 -4.69 -15.38 27.30
C LEU A 70 -4.78 -13.89 27.64
N GLU A 71 -5.31 -13.55 28.82
CA GLU A 71 -5.37 -12.16 29.31
C GLU A 71 -3.96 -11.55 29.41
N LYS A 72 -3.03 -12.26 30.06
CA LYS A 72 -1.64 -11.80 30.23
C LYS A 72 -0.92 -11.61 28.89
N THR A 73 -1.04 -12.57 27.97
CA THR A 73 -0.39 -12.47 26.65
C THR A 73 -1.04 -11.38 25.79
N SER A 74 -2.37 -11.20 25.90
CA SER A 74 -3.10 -10.18 25.14
C SER A 74 -2.71 -8.76 25.52
N CYS A 75 -2.50 -8.48 26.81
CA CYS A 75 -2.06 -7.15 27.26
C CYS A 75 -0.78 -6.70 26.53
N GLY A 76 0.26 -7.53 26.51
CA GLY A 76 1.51 -7.19 25.83
C GLY A 76 1.36 -7.00 24.32
N TYR A 77 0.47 -7.79 23.68
CA TYR A 77 0.17 -7.62 22.25
C TYR A 77 -0.57 -6.31 21.95
N ILE A 78 -1.51 -5.92 22.82
CA ILE A 78 -2.26 -4.68 22.70
C ILE A 78 -1.31 -3.48 22.85
N ASP A 79 -0.42 -3.49 23.83
CA ASP A 79 0.56 -2.42 24.05
C ASP A 79 1.45 -2.21 22.81
N TYR A 80 1.91 -3.31 22.19
CA TYR A 80 2.63 -3.23 20.92
C TYR A 80 1.78 -2.62 19.80
N CYS A 81 0.51 -3.03 19.67
CA CYS A 81 -0.36 -2.49 18.64
C CYS A 81 -0.56 -0.98 18.81
N GLN A 82 -0.71 -0.51 20.05
CA GLN A 82 -0.80 0.92 20.38
C GLN A 82 0.50 1.66 20.02
N LEU A 83 1.66 1.14 20.42
CA LEU A 83 2.95 1.76 20.09
C LEU A 83 3.16 1.83 18.58
N ARG A 84 2.85 0.75 17.86
CA ARG A 84 2.95 0.71 16.40
C ARG A 84 2.02 1.74 15.75
N ALA A 85 0.80 1.91 16.25
CA ALA A 85 -0.14 2.90 15.76
C ALA A 85 0.40 4.33 15.93
N GLN A 86 0.92 4.67 17.12
CA GLN A 86 1.50 5.99 17.40
C GLN A 86 2.70 6.31 16.50
N ILE A 87 3.56 5.33 16.23
CA ILE A 87 4.71 5.49 15.32
C ILE A 87 4.24 5.79 13.90
N VAL A 88 3.20 5.08 13.43
CA VAL A 88 2.62 5.31 12.10
C VAL A 88 2.01 6.70 12.01
N GLU A 89 1.24 7.11 13.01
CA GLU A 89 0.63 8.44 13.08
C GLU A 89 1.68 9.55 13.05
N SER A 90 2.73 9.44 13.88
CA SER A 90 3.82 10.42 13.93
C SER A 90 4.54 10.55 12.59
N ARG A 91 4.74 9.43 11.88
CA ARG A 91 5.32 9.43 10.53
C ARG A 91 4.42 10.08 9.49
N MET A 92 3.12 9.86 9.56
CA MET A 92 2.16 10.50 8.66
C MET A 92 2.13 12.01 8.87
N GLN A 93 2.13 12.48 10.13
CA GLN A 93 2.19 13.91 10.43
C GLN A 93 3.46 14.56 9.87
N ALA A 94 4.63 13.92 10.05
CA ALA A 94 5.89 14.42 9.51
C ALA A 94 5.88 14.49 7.96
N GLN A 95 5.33 13.47 7.29
CA GLN A 95 5.18 13.47 5.82
C GLN A 95 4.22 14.56 5.34
N TYR A 96 3.14 14.80 6.06
CA TYR A 96 2.19 15.86 5.77
C TYR A 96 2.85 17.24 5.86
N ILE A 97 3.55 17.52 6.97
CA ILE A 97 4.30 18.78 7.15
C ILE A 97 5.33 18.95 6.04
N GLN A 98 6.09 17.91 5.70
CA GLN A 98 7.07 17.97 4.61
C GLN A 98 6.40 18.31 3.27
N THR A 99 5.27 17.67 2.97
CA THR A 99 4.52 17.91 1.74
C THR A 99 4.01 19.35 1.66
N GLU A 100 3.50 19.88 2.78
CA GLU A 100 3.02 21.27 2.84
C GLU A 100 4.14 22.27 2.61
N ILE A 101 5.30 22.08 3.25
CA ILE A 101 6.49 22.91 3.05
C ILE A 101 6.95 22.85 1.59
N ASP A 102 7.02 21.66 1.00
CA ASP A 102 7.46 21.48 -0.39
C ASP A 102 6.50 22.15 -1.38
N ASN A 103 5.20 22.13 -1.10
CA ASN A 103 4.19 22.81 -1.93
C ASN A 103 4.32 24.33 -1.83
N GLU A 104 4.46 24.87 -0.63
CA GLU A 104 4.64 26.31 -0.40
C GLU A 104 5.93 26.83 -1.07
N LEU A 105 7.05 26.09 -0.95
CA LEU A 105 8.31 26.44 -1.63
C LEU A 105 8.16 26.43 -3.16
N LYS A 106 7.42 25.49 -3.74
CA LYS A 106 7.16 25.46 -5.19
C LYS A 106 6.30 26.64 -5.65
N LEU A 107 5.30 27.03 -4.85
CA LEU A 107 4.46 28.20 -5.13
C LEU A 107 5.28 29.48 -5.10
N GLN A 108 6.08 29.70 -4.06
CA GLN A 108 6.92 30.90 -3.91
C GLN A 108 7.96 31.03 -5.04
N ASN A 109 8.60 29.93 -5.43
CA ASN A 109 9.54 29.94 -6.55
C ASN A 109 8.86 30.21 -7.90
N SER A 110 7.57 29.92 -8.04
CA SER A 110 6.80 30.20 -9.27
C SER A 110 6.29 31.65 -9.35
N GLN A 111 6.27 32.38 -8.23
CA GLN A 111 5.84 33.79 -8.16
C GLN A 111 7.00 34.81 -8.30
N GLY A 112 8.26 34.36 -8.25
CA GLY A 112 9.45 35.21 -8.38
C GLY A 112 9.83 35.63 -9.81
N ASP A 113 9.28 34.97 -10.84
CA ASP A 113 9.63 35.22 -12.25
C ASP A 113 8.65 36.17 -12.97
N THR A 114 8.14 37.20 -12.28
CA THR A 114 7.52 38.33 -12.98
C THR A 114 8.56 39.44 -13.17
N PRO A 115 8.99 39.73 -14.42
CA PRO A 115 9.88 40.86 -14.66
C PRO A 115 9.11 42.13 -14.33
N ASN A 116 9.55 42.84 -13.30
CA ASN A 116 9.07 44.17 -12.96
C ASN A 116 9.51 45.14 -14.07
N SER A 117 8.73 45.24 -15.15
CA SER A 117 8.92 46.16 -16.27
C SER A 117 8.07 47.42 -16.05
N GLU A 118 8.30 48.17 -14.98
CA GLU A 118 7.84 49.55 -14.92
C GLU A 118 8.90 50.42 -14.26
N LYS A 119 9.33 51.44 -15.01
CA LYS A 119 10.25 52.54 -14.67
C LYS A 119 11.72 52.23 -14.94
N ASP A 120 12.12 52.48 -16.18
CA ASP A 120 13.25 53.33 -16.57
C ASP A 120 13.35 53.19 -18.09
N THR A 121 12.80 54.10 -18.91
CA THR A 121 13.61 55.17 -19.51
C THR A 121 12.65 56.09 -20.28
N ILE A 122 12.39 57.29 -19.74
CA ILE A 122 12.03 58.45 -20.56
C ILE A 122 13.27 59.36 -20.49
N ILE A 123 13.54 60.07 -21.58
CA ILE A 123 14.47 61.21 -21.75
C ILE A 123 15.70 60.88 -22.62
N ASN A 124 15.54 60.95 -23.95
CA ASN A 124 16.13 62.00 -24.81
C ASN A 124 16.13 61.60 -26.30
N GLU A 125 15.01 61.85 -26.98
CA GLU A 125 15.04 62.12 -28.42
C GLU A 125 15.18 63.62 -28.61
N ARG A 126 16.42 64.09 -28.77
CA ARG A 126 16.72 65.32 -29.52
C ARG A 126 18.20 65.33 -29.88
N ASP A 127 18.46 65.75 -31.11
CA ASP A 127 19.74 66.15 -31.68
C ASP A 127 20.58 65.02 -32.32
N LEU A 128 20.38 64.76 -33.62
CA LEU A 128 21.12 65.47 -34.70
C LEU A 128 20.94 64.79 -36.06
N SER A 129 20.36 65.56 -36.98
CA SER A 129 20.37 65.38 -38.42
C SER A 129 21.70 65.82 -39.06
N HIS A 130 21.98 65.26 -40.26
CA HIS A 130 22.96 65.69 -41.29
C HIS A 130 24.44 65.30 -41.00
N ASP A 131 25.24 64.76 -41.93
CA ASP A 131 25.34 65.00 -43.38
C ASP A 131 25.94 63.81 -44.17
N GLU A 132 25.50 63.68 -45.44
CA GLU A 132 26.22 63.43 -46.72
C GLU A 132 27.40 62.41 -46.80
N LYS A 133 27.68 61.65 -47.88
CA LYS A 133 27.20 61.42 -49.25
C LYS A 133 28.10 60.32 -49.88
N ASP A 134 27.58 59.66 -50.92
CA ASP A 134 28.27 58.98 -52.05
C ASP A 134 29.18 57.76 -51.71
N ASP A 135 29.20 56.64 -52.44
CA ASP A 135 29.24 56.52 -53.90
C ASP A 135 28.88 55.09 -54.39
N SER A 136 28.93 54.93 -55.71
CA SER A 136 28.07 54.12 -56.57
C SER A 136 28.66 52.80 -57.13
N ASN A 137 27.75 51.90 -57.58
CA ASN A 137 27.83 50.91 -58.68
C ASN A 137 28.98 49.87 -58.77
N ASN A 138 28.66 48.58 -59.00
CA ASN A 138 28.58 48.00 -60.35
C ASN A 138 28.22 46.48 -60.37
N GLU A 139 27.71 46.05 -61.52
CA GLU A 139 27.08 44.79 -61.92
C GLU A 139 27.97 43.52 -62.04
N LYS A 140 27.27 42.35 -62.07
CA LYS A 140 27.49 41.11 -62.87
C LYS A 140 28.74 40.24 -62.63
N GLU A 141 28.56 38.94 -62.34
CA GLU A 141 28.42 37.87 -63.36
C GLU A 141 28.29 36.46 -62.72
N ASP A 142 27.47 35.61 -63.36
CA ASP A 142 27.12 34.21 -63.03
C ASP A 142 28.27 33.21 -63.23
N SER A 143 28.23 32.06 -62.52
CA SER A 143 27.98 30.72 -63.11
C SER A 143 28.42 29.51 -62.26
N ASN A 144 27.41 28.67 -61.96
CA ASN A 144 27.35 27.20 -62.07
C ASN A 144 28.29 26.27 -61.27
N LYS A 145 27.68 25.46 -60.37
CA LYS A 145 27.37 24.02 -60.57
C LYS A 145 26.85 23.45 -59.23
N GLU A 146 25.55 23.17 -59.08
CA GLU A 146 24.83 21.99 -59.59
C GLU A 146 25.18 20.70 -58.81
N LYS A 147 24.28 20.33 -57.88
CA LYS A 147 23.73 18.97 -57.67
C LYS A 147 22.73 18.95 -56.51
N ASP A 148 21.48 19.29 -56.82
CA ASP A 148 20.35 18.35 -56.89
C ASP A 148 20.27 17.17 -55.90
N ILE A 149 19.11 16.80 -55.30
CA ILE A 149 17.74 17.36 -55.23
C ILE A 149 16.91 16.36 -54.38
N GLN A 150 16.00 16.86 -53.51
CA GLN A 150 14.60 16.41 -53.29
C GLN A 150 14.29 14.99 -52.73
N ASP A 151 13.14 14.68 -52.13
CA ASP A 151 12.00 15.48 -51.67
C ASP A 151 11.15 14.69 -50.66
N SER A 152 10.31 15.48 -50.01
CA SER A 152 9.23 15.26 -49.07
C SER A 152 8.13 14.20 -49.34
N LYS A 153 7.45 13.89 -48.21
CA LYS A 153 5.99 13.74 -48.00
C LYS A 153 5.30 12.39 -48.29
N LYS A 154 4.82 11.81 -47.17
CA LYS A 154 3.42 11.51 -46.81
C LYS A 154 2.61 10.44 -47.58
N ASP A 155 1.97 9.60 -46.74
CA ASP A 155 0.63 9.02 -46.82
C ASP A 155 0.44 7.58 -47.37
N ILE A 156 -0.31 6.80 -46.56
CA ILE A 156 -1.30 5.73 -46.89
C ILE A 156 -1.00 4.29 -46.43
N ASP A 157 -1.98 3.81 -45.67
CA ASP A 157 -2.21 2.51 -45.03
C ASP A 157 -2.41 1.31 -45.98
N ASN A 158 -2.43 0.13 -45.32
CA ASN A 158 -3.01 -1.17 -45.70
C ASN A 158 -2.03 -2.26 -46.16
N ASN A 159 -1.74 -3.17 -45.23
CA ASN A 159 -2.04 -4.58 -45.49
C ASN A 159 -2.47 -5.27 -44.18
N GLU A 160 -3.71 -5.75 -44.21
CA GLU A 160 -4.36 -6.63 -43.26
C GLU A 160 -3.74 -8.04 -43.28
N GLU A 161 -3.93 -8.72 -42.15
CA GLU A 161 -4.19 -10.16 -41.99
C GLU A 161 -3.17 -11.17 -42.52
N ASP A 162 -2.54 -11.93 -41.60
CA ASP A 162 -2.97 -13.32 -41.46
C ASP A 162 -2.36 -14.05 -40.24
N SER A 163 -3.21 -14.91 -39.67
CA SER A 163 -2.88 -16.15 -38.93
C SER A 163 -2.54 -16.08 -37.43
N SER A 164 -3.62 -16.07 -36.65
CA SER A 164 -3.74 -16.88 -35.43
C SER A 164 -3.88 -18.37 -35.81
N ASN A 165 -3.29 -19.27 -35.02
CA ASN A 165 -3.65 -20.68 -34.74
C ASN A 165 -2.48 -21.67 -34.86
N ASN A 166 -2.08 -22.22 -33.71
CA ASN A 166 -2.33 -23.61 -33.35
C ASN A 166 -1.89 -23.80 -31.89
N GLU A 167 -2.80 -23.96 -30.93
CA GLU A 167 -3.53 -25.19 -30.60
C GLU A 167 -2.65 -26.35 -30.12
N ASN A 168 -2.99 -26.75 -28.87
CA ASN A 168 -3.24 -28.14 -28.45
C ASN A 168 -2.00 -29.02 -28.25
N ASN A 169 -1.94 -29.96 -27.32
CA ASN A 169 -2.80 -30.61 -26.32
C ASN A 169 -1.77 -31.37 -25.42
N ASP A 170 -2.02 -32.04 -24.31
CA ASP A 170 -3.15 -32.88 -23.96
C ASP A 170 -3.04 -33.32 -22.48
N ASN A 171 -4.22 -33.69 -21.99
CA ASN A 171 -4.65 -34.42 -20.81
C ASN A 171 -3.76 -35.61 -20.36
N GLY A 172 -3.89 -36.19 -19.17
CA GLY A 172 -4.86 -36.04 -18.08
C GLY A 172 -4.94 -37.33 -17.24
N LYS A 173 -5.82 -37.27 -16.22
CA LYS A 173 -6.54 -38.36 -15.50
C LYS A 173 -5.74 -39.45 -14.75
N GLU A 174 -6.13 -39.70 -13.50
CA GLU A 174 -7.07 -40.77 -13.08
C GLU A 174 -7.51 -40.51 -11.62
N VAL A 175 -8.83 -40.38 -11.40
CA VAL A 175 -9.76 -41.28 -10.67
C VAL A 175 -9.78 -41.06 -9.16
#